data_AF-A0AAW9F521-F1
#
_entry.id   AF-A0AAW9F521-F1
#
_cell.length_a   1.000
_cell.length_b   1.000
_cell.length_c   1.000
_cell.angle_alpha   90.00
_cell.angle_beta   90.00
_cell.angle_gamma   90.00
#
_symmetry.space_group_name_H-M   'P 1'
#
loop_
_entity.id
_entity.type
_entity.pdbx_description
1 polymer ?
#
loop_
_entity_poly.entity_id
_entity_poly.type
_entity_poly.pdbx_seq_one_letter_code
_entity_poly.pdbx_strand_id
1 'polypeptide(L)'
;RDQQDLLTAVQGLARGDVMLRGQSVMVDEVKPLSPRQPYDAPNWVRLDRKMRFDELTEYPGQLQATGRTLWPMSLMLRLPPDLYLLGENGIRTELKYHHTSPTLRD
;
A
#
# COMPACT_ATOMS: atom_id res chain seq x y z
N ARG A 1 14.02 -26.22 31.93
CA ARG A 1 13.38 -25.75 30.69
C ARG A 1 12.14 -26.59 30.50
N ASP A 2 11.01 -25.92 30.29
CA ASP A 2 9.69 -26.53 30.19
C ASP A 2 9.19 -26.53 28.73
N GLN A 3 8.00 -27.07 28.50
CA GLN A 3 7.38 -27.09 27.17
C GLN A 3 7.06 -25.67 26.66
N GLN A 4 6.79 -24.74 27.57
CA GLN A 4 6.45 -23.35 27.25
C GLN A 4 7.67 -22.62 26.68
N ASP A 5 8.84 -22.79 27.30
CA ASP A 5 10.13 -22.27 26.82
C ASP A 5 10.45 -22.73 25.40
N LEU A 6 10.16 -24.00 25.10
CA LEU A 6 10.37 -24.58 23.76
C LEU A 6 9.45 -23.94 22.72
N LEU A 7 8.17 -23.76 23.04
CA LEU A 7 7.22 -23.11 22.14
C LEU A 7 7.59 -21.65 21.87
N THR A 8 8.01 -20.91 22.90
CA THR A 8 8.50 -19.53 22.75
C THR A 8 9.75 -19.46 21.89
N ALA A 9 10.71 -20.38 22.09
CA ALA A 9 11.91 -20.45 21.27
C ALA A 9 11.61 -20.77 19.79
N VAL A 10 10.71 -21.72 19.53
CA VAL A 10 10.29 -22.07 18.16
C VAL A 10 9.55 -20.91 17.49
N GLN A 11 8.66 -20.22 18.20
CA GLN A 11 7.95 -19.05 17.67
C GLN A 11 8.89 -17.88 17.40
N GLY A 12 9.88 -17.65 18.27
CA GLY A 12 10.92 -16.65 18.05
C GLY A 12 11.78 -16.96 16.81
N LEU A 13 12.16 -18.23 16.62
CA LEU A 13 12.93 -18.68 15.47
C LEU A 13 12.14 -18.53 14.15
N ALA A 14 10.88 -18.97 14.13
CA ALA A 14 10.05 -18.93 12.93
C ALA A 14 9.68 -17.49 12.50
N ARG A 15 9.68 -16.53 13.43
CA ARG A 15 9.30 -15.13 13.15
C ARG A 15 10.47 -14.26 12.67
N GLY A 16 11.72 -14.65 12.92
CA GLY A 16 12.91 -13.97 12.38
C GLY A 16 13.23 -12.59 12.97
N ASP A 17 12.39 -12.06 13.86
CA ASP A 17 12.58 -10.76 14.53
C ASP A 17 13.57 -10.78 15.70
N VAL A 18 14.09 -11.96 16.07
CA VAL A 18 15.10 -12.08 17.12
C VAL A 18 16.48 -11.94 16.49
N MET A 19 17.27 -10.95 16.91
CA MET A 19 18.68 -10.86 16.53
C MET A 19 19.45 -12.06 17.11
N LEU A 20 19.75 -13.04 16.27
CA LEU A 20 20.51 -14.23 16.64
C LEU A 20 22.01 -13.96 16.50
N ARG A 21 22.72 -13.73 17.62
CA ARG A 21 24.17 -13.48 17.62
C ARG A 21 24.89 -14.39 18.62
N GLY A 22 25.95 -15.07 18.19
CA GLY A 22 26.76 -15.95 19.04
C GLY A 22 26.30 -17.41 19.05
N GLN A 23 26.80 -18.21 19.99
CA GLN A 23 26.52 -19.65 20.10
C GLN A 23 25.20 -19.97 20.81
N SER A 24 24.63 -19.02 21.56
CA SER A 24 23.34 -19.15 22.23
C SER A 24 22.66 -17.78 22.34
N VAL A 25 21.32 -17.76 22.24
CA VAL A 25 20.48 -16.57 22.39
C VAL A 25 19.27 -16.91 23.24
N MET A 26 18.94 -16.02 24.18
CA MET A 26 17.74 -16.10 25.01
C MET A 26 16.62 -15.30 24.35
N VAL A 27 15.46 -15.92 24.18
CA VAL A 27 14.25 -15.28 23.61
C VAL A 27 13.37 -14.89 24.79
N ASP A 28 13.44 -13.64 25.22
CA ASP A 28 12.70 -13.15 26.40
C ASP A 28 11.21 -12.96 26.10
N GLU A 29 10.86 -12.37 24.97
CA GLU A 29 9.46 -12.14 24.57
C GLU A 29 9.29 -12.22 23.05
N VAL A 30 8.21 -12.87 22.63
CA VAL A 30 7.78 -12.93 21.23
C VAL A 30 6.54 -12.06 21.08
N LYS A 31 6.71 -10.80 20.67
CA LYS A 31 5.59 -9.87 20.45
C LYS A 31 4.67 -10.41 19.34
N PRO A 32 3.39 -10.69 19.62
CA PRO A 32 2.45 -11.12 18.60
C PRO A 32 2.22 -10.00 17.59
N LEU A 33 2.30 -10.32 16.31
CA LEU A 33 1.87 -9.41 15.26
C LEU A 33 0.36 -9.25 15.35
N SER A 34 -0.13 -8.03 15.16
CA SER A 34 -1.55 -7.80 15.00
C SER A 34 -2.08 -8.66 13.85
N PRO A 35 -3.28 -9.26 13.99
CA PRO A 35 -3.93 -9.95 12.89
C PRO A 35 -3.96 -9.07 11.65
N ARG A 36 -3.64 -9.66 10.49
CA ARG A 36 -3.77 -8.97 9.22
C ARG A 36 -5.23 -8.59 8.98
N GLN A 37 -5.44 -7.39 8.47
CA GLN A 37 -6.78 -6.99 8.04
C GLN A 37 -7.01 -7.49 6.61
N PRO A 38 -8.25 -7.79 6.22
CA PRO A 38 -8.55 -8.07 4.84
C PRO A 38 -8.05 -6.93 3.95
N TYR A 39 -7.32 -7.29 2.89
CA TYR A 39 -6.85 -6.35 1.88
C TYR A 39 -5.88 -5.28 2.41
N ASP A 40 -5.12 -5.60 3.47
CA ASP A 40 -4.11 -4.73 4.07
C ASP A 40 -2.77 -4.67 3.33
N ALA A 41 -2.67 -5.35 2.18
CA ALA A 41 -1.48 -5.35 1.36
C ALA A 41 -1.18 -3.94 0.81
N PRO A 42 0.10 -3.53 0.76
CA PRO A 42 0.48 -2.28 0.13
C PRO A 42 0.12 -2.31 -1.37
N ASN A 43 -0.28 -1.15 -1.90
CA ASN A 43 -0.65 -0.90 -3.30
C ASN A 43 -2.06 -1.34 -3.73
N TRP A 44 -2.90 -1.83 -2.82
CA TRP A 44 -4.29 -2.13 -3.16
C TRP A 44 -5.16 -0.89 -2.96
N VAL A 45 -6.21 -0.77 -3.78
CA VAL A 45 -7.22 0.26 -3.57
C VAL A 45 -7.88 0.03 -2.21
N ARG A 46 -7.92 1.10 -1.42
CA ARG A 46 -8.57 1.11 -0.11
C ARG A 46 -10.08 1.03 -0.25
N LEU A 47 -10.70 0.11 0.50
CA LEU A 47 -12.16 -0.06 0.55
C LEU A 47 -12.80 0.61 1.77
N ASP A 48 -11.99 0.99 2.77
CA ASP A 48 -12.41 1.60 4.03
C ASP A 48 -12.71 3.10 3.90
N ARG A 49 -12.14 3.78 2.90
CA ARG A 49 -12.30 5.23 2.69
C ARG A 49 -12.14 5.62 1.23
N LYS A 50 -12.52 6.86 0.92
CA LYS A 50 -12.14 7.51 -0.35
C LYS A 50 -10.61 7.53 -0.47
N MET A 51 -10.11 6.99 -1.58
CA MET A 51 -8.70 7.04 -1.95
C MET A 51 -8.46 8.23 -2.86
N ARG A 52 -7.38 8.97 -2.63
CA ARG A 52 -7.00 10.06 -3.50
C ARG A 52 -6.10 9.56 -4.64
N PHE A 53 -6.10 10.27 -5.77
CA PHE A 53 -5.30 9.89 -6.94
C PHE A 53 -3.78 10.01 -6.71
N ASP A 54 -3.33 10.91 -5.84
CA ASP A 54 -1.91 11.04 -5.44
C ASP A 54 -1.40 9.83 -4.66
N GLU A 55 -2.29 9.10 -3.98
CA GLU A 55 -1.94 7.85 -3.30
C GLU A 55 -1.69 6.69 -4.29
N LEU A 56 -2.07 6.86 -5.56
CA LEU A 56 -1.90 5.88 -6.64
C LEU A 56 -0.73 6.22 -7.58
N THR A 57 -0.07 7.37 -7.40
CA THR A 57 1.05 7.76 -8.25
C THR A 57 2.32 6.99 -7.87
N GLU A 58 3.06 6.54 -8.88
CA GLU A 58 4.33 5.85 -8.71
C GLU A 58 5.50 6.84 -8.63
N TYR A 59 5.35 8.01 -9.26
CA TYR A 59 6.40 9.04 -9.30
C TYR A 59 5.83 10.46 -9.21
N PRO A 60 6.61 11.42 -8.69
CA PRO A 60 6.20 12.82 -8.60
C PRO A 60 5.85 13.40 -9.98
N GLY A 61 4.74 14.14 -10.06
CA GLY A 61 4.32 14.81 -11.30
C GLY A 61 3.62 13.91 -12.33
N GLN A 62 3.37 12.63 -12.03
CA GLN A 62 2.64 11.72 -12.92
C GLN A 62 1.26 12.25 -13.36
N LEU A 63 0.61 13.04 -12.50
CA LEU A 63 -0.68 13.69 -12.76
C LEU A 63 -0.55 15.15 -13.19
N GLN A 64 0.58 15.51 -13.80
CA GLN A 64 0.85 16.83 -14.34
C GLN A 64 1.27 16.70 -15.80
N ALA A 65 0.70 17.54 -16.66
CA ALA A 65 1.07 17.63 -18.05
C ALA A 65 1.34 19.10 -18.39
N THR A 66 2.41 19.35 -19.14
CA THR A 66 2.81 20.69 -19.58
C THR A 66 3.13 20.67 -21.07
N GLY A 67 2.94 21.82 -21.74
CA GLY A 67 3.24 21.99 -23.16
C GLY A 67 2.03 22.38 -24.00
N ARG A 68 2.26 22.52 -25.31
CA ARG A 68 1.23 22.90 -26.30
C ARG A 68 0.20 21.80 -26.54
N THR A 69 0.63 20.54 -26.43
CA THR A 69 -0.21 19.35 -26.54
C THR A 69 -0.05 18.55 -25.26
N LEU A 70 -1.16 18.32 -24.55
CA LEU A 70 -1.16 17.52 -23.32
C LEU A 70 -1.21 16.04 -23.67
N TRP A 71 -0.36 15.25 -23.04
CA TRP A 71 -0.39 13.80 -23.14
C TRP A 71 -1.42 13.21 -22.17
N PRO A 72 -2.05 12.07 -22.51
CA PRO A 72 -2.95 11.39 -21.58
C PRO A 72 -2.18 10.96 -20.31
N MET A 73 -2.80 11.15 -19.16
CA MET A 73 -2.29 10.70 -17.86
C MET A 73 -2.96 9.37 -17.49
N SER A 74 -2.16 8.39 -17.10
CA SER A 74 -2.64 7.05 -16.72
C SER A 74 -2.33 6.76 -15.27
N LEU A 75 -3.30 6.15 -14.59
CA LEU A 75 -3.17 5.61 -13.23
C LEU A 75 -3.50 4.13 -13.25
N MET A 76 -2.70 3.34 -12.55
CA MET A 76 -2.95 1.91 -12.37
C MET A 76 -3.71 1.68 -11.07
N LEU A 77 -4.92 1.16 -11.17
CA LEU A 77 -5.72 0.73 -10.01
C LEU A 77 -5.55 -0.77 -9.81
N ARG A 78 -5.13 -1.18 -8.61
CA ARG A 78 -5.05 -2.59 -8.23
C ARG A 78 -6.21 -2.92 -7.30
N LEU A 79 -7.12 -3.75 -7.77
CA LEU A 79 -8.27 -4.19 -6.99
C LEU A 79 -7.94 -5.52 -6.27
N PRO A 80 -8.55 -5.77 -5.10
CA PRO A 80 -8.55 -7.09 -4.49
C PRO A 80 -9.07 -8.17 -5.46
N PRO A 81 -8.52 -9.39 -5.45
CA PRO A 81 -8.83 -10.45 -6.42
C PRO A 81 -10.25 -10.99 -6.32
N ASP A 82 -10.94 -10.73 -5.22
CA ASP A 82 -12.32 -11.11 -4.92
C ASP A 82 -13.31 -9.94 -5.05
N LEU A 83 -12.82 -8.72 -5.32
CA LEU A 83 -13.67 -7.57 -5.57
C LEU A 83 -14.19 -7.61 -7.00
N TYR A 84 -15.41 -8.11 -7.17
CA TYR A 84 -16.14 -8.02 -8.43
C TYR A 84 -16.95 -6.71 -8.48
N LEU A 85 -16.66 -5.83 -9.43
CA LEU A 85 -17.51 -4.67 -9.73
C LEU A 85 -18.64 -5.09 -10.70
N LEU A 86 -19.78 -5.55 -10.17
CA LEU A 86 -20.97 -5.94 -10.94
C LEU A 86 -21.87 -4.72 -11.13
N GLY A 87 -22.07 -4.28 -12.37
CA GLY A 87 -23.19 -3.40 -12.77
C GLY A 87 -22.81 -2.08 -13.46
N GLU A 88 -23.83 -1.39 -13.96
CA GLU A 88 -23.74 -0.17 -14.79
C GLU A 88 -23.22 1.07 -14.05
N ASN A 89 -23.01 1.00 -12.72
CA ASN A 89 -22.81 2.19 -11.88
C ASN A 89 -21.37 2.73 -11.82
N GLY A 90 -20.40 2.03 -12.43
CA GLY A 90 -19.01 2.47 -12.49
C GLY A 90 -18.36 2.78 -11.14
N ILE A 91 -17.14 3.33 -11.17
CA ILE A 91 -16.45 3.84 -9.97
C ILE A 91 -16.79 5.33 -9.86
N ARG A 92 -17.40 5.74 -8.75
CA ARG A 92 -17.64 7.17 -8.49
C ARG A 92 -16.29 7.87 -8.27
N THR A 93 -15.98 8.83 -9.12
CA THR A 93 -14.77 9.65 -9.04
C THR A 93 -15.09 11.10 -8.77
N GLU A 94 -14.20 11.78 -8.06
CA GLU A 94 -14.27 13.22 -7.81
C GLU A 94 -12.95 13.84 -8.31
N LEU A 95 -12.99 14.51 -9.45
CA LEU A 95 -11.80 15.10 -10.07
C LEU A 95 -11.66 16.57 -9.67
N LYS A 96 -10.61 16.87 -8.92
CA LYS A 96 -10.15 18.24 -8.68
C LYS A 96 -8.92 18.47 -9.54
N TYR A 97 -8.99 19.47 -10.42
CA TYR A 97 -7.89 19.81 -11.33
C TYR A 97 -7.61 21.30 -11.31
N HIS A 98 -6.37 21.65 -11.63
CA HIS A 98 -5.93 23.02 -11.84
C HIS A 98 -5.18 23.09 -13.17
N HIS A 99 -5.32 24.20 -13.90
CA HIS A 99 -4.60 24.43 -15.14
C HIS A 99 -4.13 25.88 -15.20
N THR A 100 -3.01 26.09 -15.87
CA THR A 100 -2.45 27.42 -16.13
C THR A 100 -2.39 27.64 -17.63
N SER A 101 -2.99 28.74 -18.10
CA SER A 101 -2.94 29.09 -19.53
C SER A 101 -1.52 29.46 -19.96
N PRO A 102 -1.08 29.04 -21.16
CA PRO A 102 0.22 29.44 -21.68
C PRO A 102 0.23 30.96 -21.89
N THR A 103 1.32 31.62 -21.49
CA THR A 103 1.54 33.04 -21.80
C THR A 103 1.85 33.16 -23.29
N LEU A 104 0.90 33.66 -24.10
CA LEU A 104 1.24 34.13 -25.44
C LEU A 104 2.11 35.39 -25.27
N ARG A 105 3.39 35.31 -25.64
CA ARG A 105 4.19 36.49 -25.94
C ARG A 105 4.00 36.80 -27.43
N ASP A 106 3.52 38.00 -27.70
CA ASP A 106 3.46 38.63 -29.02
C ASP A 106 4.89 38.89 -29.56
#